data_AF-A0AB38YCB1-F1
#
_entry.id   AF-A0AB38YCB1-F1
#
_cell.length_a   1.000
_cell.length_b   1.000
_cell.length_c   1.000
_cell.angle_alpha   90.00
_cell.angle_beta   90.00
_cell.angle_gamma   90.00
#
_symmetry.space_group_name_H-M   'P 1'
#
loop_
_entity.id
_entity.type
_entity.pdbx_description
1 polymer ?
#
loop_
_entity_poly.entity_id
_entity_poly.type
_entity_poly.pdbx_seq_one_letter_code
_entity_poly.pdbx_strand_id
1 'polypeptide(L)'
;MAANPWLRLYAEFATDPKVQMLSEADQRRFIMLLCLRCSNDGVTLQDDEIAFQLRISNEDWSATKDTLIAKNLIDDDAMPTAWNKRQFVSDSSAERVAAYRARKKRACNVTVTPPDTDTESDTDIKNPPLSPQGEPTPEETDQQEILPLTGTKPDKPKKPSSRKTRLPEDFALTVERRTRALSYWQGHGRPDLKPETEFHKFTNHHRANGKTMANWDAAWTTWYTNAVEFTKPNYGSAGGFHAAHQPVDTSAAGRVRANVARERAAEQQRFRPEQNSDFVGNDVVDVWPPLDQ
;
A
#
# COMPACT_ATOMS: atom_id res chain seq x y z
N MET A 1 -2.82 18.96 -16.71
CA MET A 1 -3.14 18.22 -15.48
C MET A 1 -2.11 18.59 -14.42
N ALA A 2 -1.37 17.66 -13.82
CA ALA A 2 -0.07 17.98 -13.21
C ALA A 2 0.92 16.82 -13.35
N ALA A 3 2.17 17.16 -13.65
CA ALA A 3 3.28 16.22 -13.81
C ALA A 3 3.35 15.17 -12.68
N ASN A 4 3.48 13.91 -13.08
CA ASN A 4 3.67 12.80 -12.14
C ASN A 4 5.18 12.65 -11.88
N PRO A 5 5.66 12.78 -10.63
CA PRO A 5 7.09 12.67 -10.34
C PRO A 5 7.62 11.22 -10.30
N TRP A 6 6.75 10.22 -10.53
CA TRP A 6 7.07 8.80 -10.43
C TRP A 6 6.36 7.98 -11.51
N LEU A 7 7.07 7.05 -12.12
CA LEU A 7 6.57 6.10 -13.12
C LEU A 7 6.42 4.71 -12.49
N ARG A 8 5.26 4.05 -12.66
CA ARG A 8 5.11 2.63 -12.34
C ARG A 8 5.75 1.76 -13.41
N LEU A 9 6.91 1.16 -13.12
CA LEU A 9 7.50 0.11 -13.94
C LEU A 9 7.13 -1.27 -13.36
N TYR A 10 6.56 -2.14 -14.18
CA TYR A 10 6.09 -3.46 -13.79
C TYR A 10 7.18 -4.51 -14.07
N ALA A 11 7.33 -5.50 -13.18
CA ALA A 11 8.31 -6.58 -13.34
C ALA A 11 8.16 -7.37 -14.65
N GLU A 12 6.95 -7.39 -15.22
CA GLU A 12 6.65 -7.90 -16.56
C GLU A 12 7.61 -7.36 -17.64
N PHE A 13 8.15 -6.15 -17.50
CA PHE A 13 9.10 -5.54 -18.45
C PHE A 13 10.29 -6.45 -18.78
N ALA A 14 10.78 -7.24 -17.81
CA ALA A 14 11.89 -8.18 -18.00
C ALA A 14 11.51 -9.45 -18.78
N THR A 15 10.21 -9.66 -19.08
CA THR A 15 9.68 -10.88 -19.71
C THR A 15 8.67 -10.61 -20.83
N ASP A 16 8.23 -9.36 -21.02
CA ASP A 16 7.30 -8.97 -22.08
C ASP A 16 7.94 -9.22 -23.46
N PRO A 17 7.37 -10.11 -24.31
CA PRO A 17 7.98 -10.45 -25.58
C PRO A 17 8.17 -9.26 -26.52
N LYS A 18 7.33 -8.22 -26.43
CA LYS A 18 7.47 -7.02 -27.27
C LYS A 18 8.74 -6.26 -26.90
N VAL A 19 8.99 -6.12 -25.59
CA VAL A 19 10.15 -5.42 -25.04
C VAL A 19 11.43 -6.23 -25.23
N GLN A 20 11.39 -7.54 -24.95
CA GLN A 20 12.56 -8.43 -25.09
C GLN A 20 13.01 -8.64 -26.54
N MET A 21 12.15 -8.35 -27.53
CA MET A 21 12.51 -8.31 -28.95
C MET A 21 13.07 -6.95 -29.43
N LEU A 22 13.21 -5.94 -28.55
CA LEU A 22 13.85 -4.67 -28.87
C LEU A 22 15.36 -4.73 -28.57
N SER A 23 16.14 -3.91 -29.29
CA SER A 23 17.54 -3.65 -28.91
C SER A 23 17.62 -3.00 -27.52
N GLU A 24 18.73 -3.17 -26.80
CA GLU A 24 18.93 -2.50 -25.50
C GLU A 24 18.82 -0.97 -25.60
N ALA A 25 19.25 -0.40 -26.73
CA ALA A 25 19.10 1.02 -27.02
C ALA A 25 17.63 1.42 -27.09
N ASP A 26 16.78 0.65 -27.79
CA ASP A 26 15.35 0.95 -27.93
C ASP A 26 14.56 0.65 -26.66
N GLN A 27 14.97 -0.36 -25.86
CA GLN A 27 14.44 -0.58 -24.51
C GLN A 27 14.70 0.64 -23.61
N ARG A 28 15.93 1.18 -23.63
CA ARG A 28 16.28 2.43 -22.91
C ARG A 28 15.48 3.63 -23.45
N ARG A 29 15.42 3.80 -24.77
CA ARG A 29 14.68 4.90 -25.42
C ARG A 29 13.19 4.85 -25.04
N PHE A 30 12.57 3.66 -25.05
CA PHE A 30 11.19 3.47 -24.60
C PHE A 30 10.99 3.86 -23.13
N ILE A 31 11.85 3.43 -22.20
CA ILE A 31 11.77 3.87 -20.78
C ILE A 31 11.90 5.40 -20.69
N MET A 32 12.80 6.02 -21.45
CA MET A 32 12.94 7.47 -21.47
C MET A 32 11.67 8.19 -21.99
N LEU A 33 10.99 7.66 -23.00
CA LEU A 33 9.68 8.17 -23.45
C LEU A 33 8.63 8.09 -22.33
N LEU A 34 8.58 6.97 -21.59
CA LEU A 34 7.68 6.85 -20.43
C LEU A 34 7.98 7.93 -19.38
N CYS A 35 9.25 8.23 -19.12
CA CYS A 35 9.66 9.30 -18.20
C CYS A 35 9.28 10.70 -18.70
N LEU A 36 9.52 11.01 -19.99
CA LEU A 36 9.14 12.28 -20.61
C LEU A 36 7.62 12.50 -20.59
N ARG A 37 6.84 11.44 -20.85
CA ARG A 37 5.38 11.49 -20.72
C ARG A 37 4.95 11.73 -19.27
N CYS A 38 5.67 11.16 -18.30
CA CYS A 38 5.42 11.32 -16.88
C CYS A 38 5.62 12.78 -16.41
N SER A 39 6.66 13.45 -16.92
CA SER A 39 6.96 14.86 -16.58
C SER A 39 6.10 15.88 -17.33
N ASN A 40 5.69 15.59 -18.57
CA ASN A 40 5.12 16.59 -19.49
C ASN A 40 3.58 16.61 -19.54
N ASP A 41 2.91 15.95 -18.59
CA ASP A 41 1.53 16.25 -18.16
C ASP A 41 0.39 16.14 -19.21
N GLY A 42 0.66 15.55 -20.36
CA GLY A 42 -0.30 15.48 -21.46
C GLY A 42 0.19 16.08 -22.77
N VAL A 43 1.22 16.93 -22.73
CA VAL A 43 1.78 17.58 -23.93
C VAL A 43 2.41 16.53 -24.85
N THR A 44 1.97 16.51 -26.11
CA THR A 44 2.62 15.84 -27.23
C THR A 44 3.90 16.62 -27.56
N LEU A 45 5.05 16.01 -27.28
CA LEU A 45 6.33 16.55 -27.75
C LEU A 45 6.42 16.33 -29.27
N GLN A 46 7.00 17.30 -29.97
CA GLN A 46 7.36 17.12 -31.39
C GLN A 46 8.56 16.17 -31.50
N ASP A 47 8.69 15.47 -32.62
CA ASP A 47 9.74 14.47 -32.82
C ASP A 47 11.16 15.04 -32.62
N ASP A 48 11.43 16.29 -33.02
CA ASP A 48 12.71 16.99 -32.78
C ASP A 48 13.03 17.15 -31.29
N GLU A 49 12.03 17.50 -30.47
CA GLU A 49 12.20 17.67 -29.02
C GLU A 49 12.40 16.30 -28.34
N ILE A 50 11.73 15.25 -28.84
CA ILE A 50 11.95 13.89 -28.36
C ILE A 50 13.38 13.43 -28.67
N ALA A 51 13.86 13.61 -29.90
CA ALA A 51 15.23 13.27 -30.29
C ALA A 51 16.27 14.02 -29.45
N PHE A 52 16.06 15.32 -29.22
CA PHE A 52 16.90 16.15 -28.35
C PHE A 52 16.95 15.61 -26.91
N GLN A 53 15.80 15.31 -26.29
CA GLN A 53 15.72 14.77 -24.93
C GLN A 53 16.32 13.36 -24.81
N LEU A 54 16.18 12.53 -25.84
CA LEU A 54 16.83 11.22 -25.93
C LEU A 54 18.34 11.30 -26.18
N ARG A 55 18.84 12.45 -26.66
CA ARG A 55 20.21 12.74 -27.10
C ARG A 55 20.66 11.86 -28.27
N ILE A 56 19.81 11.77 -29.30
CA ILE A 56 20.05 11.02 -30.54
C ILE A 56 19.76 11.90 -31.76
N SER A 57 20.13 11.45 -32.97
CA SER A 57 19.73 12.14 -34.20
C SER A 57 18.23 11.96 -34.49
N ASN A 58 17.66 12.82 -35.33
CA ASN A 58 16.29 12.64 -35.82
C ASN A 58 16.13 11.36 -36.65
N GLU A 59 17.19 10.93 -37.35
CA GLU A 59 17.23 9.68 -38.11
C GLU A 59 17.14 8.46 -37.18
N ASP A 60 17.94 8.45 -36.10
CA ASP A 60 17.86 7.44 -35.04
C ASP A 60 16.48 7.42 -34.37
N TRP A 61 15.92 8.59 -34.09
CA TRP A 61 14.60 8.70 -33.49
C TRP A 61 13.52 8.14 -34.42
N SER A 62 13.53 8.50 -35.71
CA SER A 62 12.60 7.97 -36.71
C SER A 62 12.64 6.43 -36.76
N ALA A 63 13.84 5.84 -36.85
CA ALA A 63 13.99 4.39 -36.87
C ALA A 63 13.54 3.71 -35.56
N THR A 64 13.78 4.34 -34.40
CA THR A 64 13.24 3.88 -33.11
C THR A 64 11.72 3.97 -33.08
N LYS A 65 11.14 5.08 -33.55
CA LYS A 65 9.69 5.34 -33.57
C LYS A 65 8.97 4.28 -34.39
N ASP A 66 9.41 4.02 -35.61
CA ASP A 66 8.90 2.94 -36.47
C ASP A 66 8.94 1.58 -35.78
N THR A 67 10.06 1.26 -35.11
CA THR A 67 10.24 -0.01 -34.38
C THR A 67 9.26 -0.14 -33.20
N LEU A 68 9.03 0.94 -32.45
CA LEU A 68 8.12 0.95 -31.30
C LEU A 68 6.64 0.94 -31.73
N ILE A 69 6.28 1.60 -32.83
CA ILE A 69 4.95 1.57 -33.44
C ILE A 69 4.65 0.15 -33.98
N ALA A 70 5.59 -0.47 -34.70
CA ALA A 70 5.43 -1.83 -35.20
C ALA A 70 5.17 -2.86 -34.08
N LYS A 71 5.76 -2.66 -32.89
CA LYS A 71 5.51 -3.48 -31.69
C LYS A 71 4.22 -3.09 -30.94
N ASN A 72 3.52 -2.05 -31.37
CA ASN A 72 2.35 -1.46 -30.70
C ASN A 72 2.65 -1.06 -29.24
N LEU A 73 3.84 -0.51 -29.00
CA LEU A 73 4.27 0.03 -27.70
C LEU A 73 3.95 1.52 -27.56
N ILE A 74 4.02 2.25 -28.68
CA ILE A 74 3.60 3.65 -28.82
C ILE A 74 2.64 3.78 -30.02
N ASP A 75 1.95 4.92 -30.12
CA ASP A 75 1.20 5.38 -31.30
C ASP A 75 2.00 6.42 -32.11
N ASP A 76 1.38 6.97 -33.16
CA ASP A 76 1.98 7.94 -34.09
C ASP A 76 2.38 9.26 -33.41
N ASP A 77 1.67 9.65 -32.33
CA ASP A 77 1.96 10.79 -31.46
C ASP A 77 3.07 10.49 -30.42
N ALA A 78 3.75 9.34 -30.57
CA ALA A 78 4.74 8.78 -29.65
C ALA A 78 4.21 8.53 -28.23
N MET A 79 2.89 8.36 -28.07
CA MET A 79 2.26 8.10 -26.78
C MET A 79 2.19 6.60 -26.47
N PRO A 80 2.50 6.17 -25.23
CA PRO A 80 2.46 4.75 -24.88
C PRO A 80 1.03 4.20 -24.89
N THR A 81 0.76 3.20 -25.74
CA THR A 81 -0.59 2.65 -25.97
C THR A 81 -1.26 2.13 -24.68
N ALA A 82 -0.47 1.58 -23.76
CA ALA A 82 -0.94 1.02 -22.50
C ALA A 82 -0.91 2.02 -21.31
N TRP A 83 -0.70 3.33 -21.54
CA TRP A 83 -0.45 4.31 -20.48
C TRP A 83 -1.52 4.31 -19.39
N ASN A 84 -2.80 4.54 -19.74
CA ASN A 84 -3.89 4.65 -18.77
C ASN A 84 -4.18 3.34 -17.99
N LYS A 85 -3.73 2.19 -18.52
CA LYS A 85 -3.84 0.88 -17.84
C LYS A 85 -2.73 0.67 -16.80
N ARG A 86 -1.55 1.26 -17.02
CA ARG A 86 -0.33 1.05 -16.21
C ARG A 86 0.01 2.22 -15.29
N GLN A 87 -0.40 3.45 -15.62
CA GLN A 87 -0.22 4.65 -14.79
C GLN A 87 -1.58 5.15 -14.32
N PHE A 88 -1.80 5.18 -13.00
CA PHE A 88 -3.10 5.58 -12.44
C PHE A 88 -3.15 7.06 -12.11
N VAL A 89 -4.26 7.72 -12.44
CA VAL A 89 -4.48 9.14 -12.11
C VAL A 89 -4.37 9.41 -10.61
N SER A 90 -4.71 8.43 -9.77
CA SER A 90 -4.56 8.48 -8.31
C SER A 90 -3.13 8.66 -7.80
N ASP A 91 -2.12 8.35 -8.62
CA ASP A 91 -0.71 8.59 -8.27
C ASP A 91 -0.33 10.07 -8.37
N SER A 92 -1.12 10.86 -9.13
CA SER A 92 -0.98 12.31 -9.14
C SER A 92 -1.44 12.91 -7.82
N SER A 93 -0.48 13.19 -6.94
CA SER A 93 -0.76 13.87 -5.67
C SER A 93 -1.24 15.31 -5.84
N ALA A 94 -1.24 15.85 -7.06
CA ALA A 94 -1.48 17.25 -7.35
C ALA A 94 -2.90 17.72 -7.01
N GLU A 95 -3.94 16.94 -7.29
CA GLU A 95 -5.31 17.30 -6.88
C GLU A 95 -5.43 17.39 -5.35
N ARG A 96 -4.82 16.44 -4.64
CA ARG A 96 -4.76 16.42 -3.17
C ARG A 96 -4.00 17.62 -2.62
N VAL A 97 -2.87 17.97 -3.23
CA VAL A 97 -2.04 19.13 -2.85
C VAL A 97 -2.73 20.45 -3.20
N ALA A 98 -3.40 20.54 -4.34
CA ALA A 98 -4.19 21.71 -4.75
C ALA A 98 -5.37 21.93 -3.82
N ALA A 99 -6.12 20.88 -3.48
CA ALA A 99 -7.21 20.93 -2.50
C ALA A 99 -6.71 21.31 -1.10
N TYR A 100 -5.55 20.80 -0.68
CA TYR A 100 -4.91 21.19 0.58
C TYR A 100 -4.48 22.67 0.58
N ARG A 101 -3.78 23.12 -0.47
CA ARG A 101 -3.39 24.53 -0.66
C ARG A 101 -4.61 25.46 -0.69
N ALA A 102 -5.69 25.07 -1.37
CA ALA A 102 -6.94 25.83 -1.42
C ALA A 102 -7.62 25.93 -0.05
N ARG A 103 -7.64 24.84 0.74
CA ARG A 103 -8.13 24.87 2.13
C ARG A 103 -7.28 25.79 3.01
N LYS A 104 -5.95 25.69 2.92
CA LYS A 104 -5.03 26.56 3.69
C LYS A 104 -5.22 28.04 3.32
N LYS A 105 -5.32 28.37 2.02
CA LYS A 105 -5.63 29.73 1.53
C LYS A 105 -6.98 30.27 2.05
N ARG A 106 -7.99 29.42 2.18
CA ARG A 106 -9.30 29.83 2.75
C ARG A 106 -9.23 30.04 4.26
N ALA A 107 -8.44 29.25 4.98
CA ALA A 107 -8.28 29.37 6.43
C ALA A 107 -7.55 30.68 6.83
N CYS A 108 -6.58 31.15 6.04
CA CYS A 108 -5.90 32.42 6.29
C CYS A 108 -6.60 33.66 5.66
N ASN A 109 -7.73 33.48 4.98
CA ASN A 109 -8.55 34.58 4.46
C ASN A 109 -9.86 34.75 5.25
N VAL A 110 -9.89 34.29 6.50
CA VAL A 110 -10.92 34.67 7.48
C VAL A 110 -10.54 36.04 8.01
N THR A 111 -11.29 37.06 7.59
CA THR A 111 -11.12 38.44 8.04
C THR A 111 -11.35 38.55 9.54
N VAL A 112 -10.27 38.62 10.31
CA VAL A 112 -10.31 39.09 11.70
C VAL A 112 -10.44 40.61 11.64
N THR A 113 -11.54 41.14 12.17
CA THR A 113 -11.67 42.58 12.44
C THR A 113 -10.61 42.98 13.48
N PRO A 114 -9.79 44.02 13.25
CA PRO A 114 -8.72 44.37 14.17
C PRO A 114 -9.26 45.00 15.45
N PRO A 115 -8.68 44.67 16.62
CA PRO A 115 -8.52 45.59 17.72
C PRO A 115 -7.08 46.13 17.71
N ASP A 116 -6.93 47.44 17.52
CA ASP A 116 -5.69 48.13 17.88
C ASP A 116 -5.49 48.06 19.41
N THR A 117 -4.38 47.49 19.87
CA THR A 117 -3.62 48.02 21.01
C THR A 117 -2.18 47.50 20.93
N ASP A 118 -1.21 48.41 20.88
CA ASP A 118 0.20 48.08 21.07
C ASP A 118 0.48 47.55 22.48
N THR A 119 1.44 46.61 22.63
CA THR A 119 2.42 46.57 23.74
C THR A 119 3.51 45.56 23.40
N GLU A 120 4.77 45.98 23.50
CA GLU A 120 5.96 45.12 23.37
C GLU A 120 6.10 44.17 24.58
N SER A 121 6.64 42.96 24.39
CA SER A 121 7.87 42.49 25.09
C SER A 121 8.15 40.99 24.90
N ASP A 122 9.37 40.63 25.23
CA ASP A 122 10.08 39.37 24.94
C ASP A 122 9.80 38.22 25.95
N THR A 123 10.40 37.05 25.68
CA THR A 123 10.73 35.93 26.60
C THR A 123 9.66 34.93 27.10
N ASP A 124 9.63 33.76 26.45
CA ASP A 124 10.17 32.45 26.94
C ASP A 124 9.57 31.67 28.16
N ILE A 125 9.63 30.33 28.07
CA ILE A 125 9.62 29.28 29.14
C ILE A 125 8.28 28.72 29.79
N LYS A 126 7.99 27.43 29.45
CA LYS A 126 7.38 26.28 30.23
C LYS A 126 5.86 26.16 30.58
N ASN A 127 5.40 24.90 30.48
CA ASN A 127 4.19 24.28 31.09
C ASN A 127 4.36 24.05 32.63
N PRO A 128 3.42 23.44 33.38
CA PRO A 128 1.97 23.70 33.67
C PRO A 128 1.80 23.87 35.23
N PRO A 129 0.85 23.29 36.03
CA PRO A 129 -0.54 22.77 35.87
C PRO A 129 -1.55 23.21 36.99
N LEU A 130 -2.67 22.47 37.13
CA LEU A 130 -3.54 22.23 38.32
C LEU A 130 -4.73 23.16 38.68
N SER A 131 -5.83 22.51 39.09
CA SER A 131 -7.10 23.03 39.66
C SER A 131 -6.99 23.21 41.20
N PRO A 132 -7.98 23.77 41.96
CA PRO A 132 -9.26 23.06 42.24
C PRO A 132 -10.54 23.91 42.51
N GLN A 133 -11.69 23.20 42.38
CA GLN A 133 -13.01 23.24 43.06
C GLN A 133 -13.58 24.48 43.81
N GLY A 134 -14.92 24.61 43.74
CA GLY A 134 -15.76 25.38 44.66
C GLY A 134 -17.28 25.26 44.33
N GLU A 135 -17.97 24.31 44.95
CA GLU A 135 -19.46 24.23 45.04
C GLU A 135 -19.95 25.01 46.29
N PRO A 136 -21.20 25.51 46.38
CA PRO A 136 -22.30 24.62 46.82
C PRO A 136 -23.74 24.95 46.30
N THR A 137 -24.62 23.95 46.35
CA THR A 137 -26.11 24.04 46.42
C THR A 137 -26.56 24.20 47.90
N PRO A 138 -27.84 24.44 48.32
CA PRO A 138 -29.15 23.94 47.82
C PRO A 138 -30.15 25.10 47.54
N GLU A 139 -31.47 24.97 47.24
CA GLU A 139 -32.55 24.10 47.72
C GLU A 139 -33.67 23.83 46.68
N GLU A 140 -34.58 22.93 47.05
CA GLU A 140 -35.60 22.27 46.22
C GLU A 140 -36.96 22.99 46.20
N THR A 141 -37.81 22.70 45.20
CA THR A 141 -39.22 22.27 45.43
C THR A 141 -39.76 21.59 44.16
N ASP A 142 -40.37 20.42 44.35
CA ASP A 142 -41.02 19.58 43.34
C ASP A 142 -42.51 19.93 43.14
N GLN A 143 -43.01 19.77 41.91
CA GLN A 143 -44.25 19.01 41.66
C GLN A 143 -44.58 18.84 40.16
N GLN A 144 -45.03 17.64 39.82
CA GLN A 144 -45.51 17.23 38.50
C GLN A 144 -47.04 17.40 38.38
N GLU A 145 -47.55 17.77 37.21
CA GLU A 145 -48.96 17.49 36.85
C GLU A 145 -49.09 17.05 35.38
N ILE A 146 -50.18 16.34 35.09
CA ILE A 146 -50.33 15.43 33.94
C ILE A 146 -51.14 16.06 32.79
N LEU A 147 -50.89 15.57 31.57
CA LEU A 147 -51.50 15.91 30.27
C LEU A 147 -53.03 16.11 30.27
N PRO A 148 -53.52 16.87 29.28
CA PRO A 148 -54.53 16.30 28.39
C PRO A 148 -54.12 16.29 26.90
N LEU A 149 -54.56 15.28 26.17
CA LEU A 149 -54.36 15.15 24.71
C LEU A 149 -55.15 16.21 23.94
N THR A 150 -54.59 16.73 22.84
CA THR A 150 -55.17 16.55 21.48
C THR A 150 -54.31 17.17 20.38
N GLY A 151 -54.05 16.40 19.30
CA GLY A 151 -54.10 16.96 17.94
C GLY A 151 -52.83 17.48 17.25
N THR A 152 -51.79 16.66 17.08
CA THR A 152 -50.85 16.83 15.93
C THR A 152 -50.63 15.53 15.15
N LYS A 153 -50.30 15.69 13.85
CA LYS A 153 -50.37 14.68 12.79
C LYS A 153 -49.17 13.72 12.78
N PRO A 154 -49.27 12.51 12.16
CA PRO A 154 -48.19 11.53 12.16
C PRO A 154 -46.91 12.07 11.50
N ASP A 155 -45.81 11.99 12.24
CA ASP A 155 -44.52 12.49 11.82
C ASP A 155 -43.92 11.60 10.72
N LYS A 156 -43.65 12.18 9.55
CA LYS A 156 -43.00 11.48 8.44
C LYS A 156 -41.50 11.31 8.77
N PRO A 157 -40.86 10.18 8.42
CA PRO A 157 -39.45 9.98 8.74
C PRO A 157 -38.57 11.07 8.12
N LYS A 158 -37.86 11.82 8.97
CA LYS A 158 -36.94 12.89 8.56
C LYS A 158 -35.85 12.31 7.66
N LYS A 159 -35.78 12.75 6.40
CA LYS A 159 -34.70 12.37 5.47
C LYS A 159 -33.34 12.74 6.10
N PRO A 160 -32.34 11.83 6.08
CA PRO A 160 -31.03 12.13 6.65
C PRO A 160 -30.34 13.24 5.84
N SER A 161 -29.83 14.24 6.55
CA SER A 161 -29.03 15.32 5.98
C SER A 161 -27.72 14.76 5.40
N SER A 162 -27.40 15.06 4.14
CA SER A 162 -26.20 14.56 3.45
C SER A 162 -24.88 15.20 3.92
N ARG A 163 -24.87 15.85 5.09
CA ARG A 163 -23.71 16.55 5.64
C ARG A 163 -22.70 15.52 6.13
N LYS A 164 -21.44 15.60 5.67
CA LYS A 164 -20.38 14.70 6.12
C LYS A 164 -20.05 14.99 7.59
N THR A 165 -20.33 14.04 8.47
CA THR A 165 -20.03 14.12 9.91
C THR A 165 -18.74 13.37 10.23
N ARG A 166 -18.10 13.68 11.37
CA ARG A 166 -17.13 12.76 11.99
C ARG A 166 -17.87 11.54 12.54
N LEU A 167 -17.14 10.47 12.85
CA LEU A 167 -17.75 9.28 13.45
C LEU A 167 -18.42 9.67 14.78
N PRO A 168 -19.74 9.48 14.95
CA PRO A 168 -20.43 9.80 16.19
C PRO A 168 -19.86 9.02 17.38
N GLU A 169 -19.90 9.60 18.58
CA GLU A 169 -19.37 8.95 19.79
C GLU A 169 -20.24 7.76 20.21
N ASP A 170 -21.55 7.88 19.98
CA ASP A 170 -22.62 6.89 20.14
C ASP A 170 -22.69 5.86 19.01
N PHE A 171 -21.80 5.91 18.00
CA PHE A 171 -21.81 4.94 16.90
C PHE A 171 -21.39 3.54 17.36
N ALA A 172 -22.37 2.76 17.79
CA ALA A 172 -22.20 1.42 18.34
C ALA A 172 -22.45 0.29 17.33
N LEU A 173 -21.88 -0.89 17.61
CA LEU A 173 -22.14 -2.14 16.91
C LEU A 173 -23.52 -2.69 17.32
N THR A 174 -24.56 -2.22 16.65
CA THR A 174 -25.93 -2.72 16.85
C THR A 174 -26.06 -4.18 16.42
N VAL A 175 -27.08 -4.88 16.94
CA VAL A 175 -27.39 -6.27 16.58
C VAL A 175 -27.54 -6.43 15.05
N GLU A 176 -28.14 -5.45 14.38
CA GLU A 176 -28.28 -5.45 12.92
C GLU A 176 -26.92 -5.35 12.21
N ARG A 177 -26.05 -4.40 12.61
CA ARG A 177 -24.69 -4.24 12.03
C ARG A 177 -23.84 -5.49 12.23
N ARG A 178 -23.97 -6.13 13.39
CA ARG A 178 -23.31 -7.40 13.74
C ARG A 178 -23.81 -8.54 12.84
N THR A 179 -25.12 -8.69 12.72
CA THR A 179 -25.76 -9.78 11.96
C THR A 179 -25.46 -9.68 10.46
N ARG A 180 -25.49 -8.47 9.89
CA ARG A 180 -25.13 -8.23 8.47
C ARG A 180 -23.68 -8.63 8.18
N ALA A 181 -22.73 -8.24 9.03
CA ALA A 181 -21.31 -8.61 8.87
C ALA A 181 -21.08 -10.13 9.00
N LEU A 182 -21.67 -10.77 10.01
CA LEU A 182 -21.60 -12.23 10.20
C LEU A 182 -22.16 -13.00 9.00
N SER A 183 -23.37 -12.62 8.54
CA SER A 183 -24.03 -13.29 7.40
C SER A 183 -23.20 -13.16 6.12
N TYR A 184 -22.58 -11.99 5.90
CA TYR A 184 -21.68 -11.76 4.78
C TYR A 184 -20.45 -12.67 4.86
N TRP A 185 -19.73 -12.69 5.98
CA TRP A 185 -18.51 -13.50 6.13
C TRP A 185 -18.79 -15.00 6.11
N GLN A 186 -19.91 -15.46 6.67
CA GLN A 186 -20.33 -16.86 6.59
C GLN A 186 -20.56 -17.30 5.13
N GLY A 187 -21.20 -16.47 4.31
CA GLY A 187 -21.37 -16.73 2.87
C GLY A 187 -20.07 -16.72 2.07
N HIS A 188 -19.02 -16.04 2.57
CA HIS A 188 -17.69 -15.96 1.94
C HIS A 188 -16.65 -16.92 2.56
N GLY A 189 -17.06 -17.88 3.39
CA GLY A 189 -16.16 -18.87 3.99
C GLY A 189 -15.18 -18.30 5.02
N ARG A 190 -15.51 -17.19 5.70
CA ARG A 190 -14.67 -16.50 6.70
C ARG A 190 -15.28 -16.49 8.11
N PRO A 191 -15.57 -17.64 8.74
CA PRO A 191 -16.10 -17.71 10.10
C PRO A 191 -15.08 -17.28 11.17
N ASP A 192 -13.81 -17.07 10.80
CA ASP A 192 -12.73 -16.58 11.66
C ASP A 192 -12.86 -15.09 12.02
N LEU A 193 -13.61 -14.31 11.22
CA LEU A 193 -13.78 -12.88 11.43
C LEU A 193 -14.81 -12.57 12.52
N LYS A 194 -14.37 -11.79 13.52
CA LYS A 194 -15.18 -11.40 14.68
C LYS A 194 -15.70 -9.96 14.51
N PRO A 195 -17.04 -9.72 14.57
CA PRO A 195 -17.61 -8.39 14.34
C PRO A 195 -17.07 -7.34 15.29
N GLU A 196 -16.87 -7.69 16.56
CA GLU A 196 -16.38 -6.79 17.61
C GLU A 196 -14.95 -6.31 17.31
N THR A 197 -14.10 -7.23 16.84
CA THR A 197 -12.70 -6.94 16.49
C THR A 197 -12.60 -6.05 15.26
N GLU A 198 -13.35 -6.34 14.20
CA GLU A 198 -13.35 -5.51 13.00
C GLU A 198 -14.03 -4.15 13.22
N PHE A 199 -15.08 -4.10 14.05
CA PHE A 199 -15.72 -2.84 14.42
C PHE A 199 -14.77 -1.96 15.24
N HIS A 200 -14.00 -2.52 16.18
CA HIS A 200 -12.99 -1.77 16.93
C HIS A 200 -11.86 -1.24 16.02
N LYS A 201 -11.41 -2.02 15.02
CA LYS A 201 -10.47 -1.54 14.00
C LYS A 201 -11.06 -0.39 13.18
N PHE A 202 -12.32 -0.52 12.75
CA PHE A 202 -13.05 0.51 12.01
C PHE A 202 -13.18 1.82 12.82
N THR A 203 -13.65 1.76 14.08
CA THR A 203 -13.81 2.96 14.91
C THR A 203 -12.48 3.63 15.18
N ASN A 204 -11.42 2.89 15.53
CA ASN A 204 -10.07 3.44 15.72
C ASN A 204 -9.53 4.08 14.44
N HIS A 205 -9.61 3.39 13.29
CA HIS A 205 -9.15 3.94 12.01
C HIS A 205 -9.88 5.23 11.65
N HIS A 206 -11.19 5.33 11.86
CA HIS A 206 -11.95 6.53 11.51
C HIS A 206 -11.82 7.67 12.52
N ARG A 207 -11.67 7.36 13.82
CA ARG A 207 -11.39 8.36 14.88
C ARG A 207 -9.98 8.95 14.72
N ALA A 208 -8.94 8.11 14.59
CA ALA A 208 -7.55 8.56 14.46
C ALA A 208 -7.30 9.37 13.18
N ASN A 209 -7.90 8.99 12.05
CA ASN A 209 -7.74 9.71 10.78
C ASN A 209 -8.68 10.93 10.63
N GLY A 210 -9.56 11.21 11.59
CA GLY A 210 -10.52 12.33 11.53
C GLY A 210 -11.43 12.33 10.28
N LYS A 211 -11.63 11.18 9.63
CA LYS A 211 -12.36 11.06 8.37
C LYS A 211 -13.83 11.42 8.57
N THR A 212 -14.42 12.11 7.59
CA THR A 212 -15.84 12.48 7.60
C THR A 212 -16.61 11.79 6.49
N MET A 213 -17.75 11.19 6.84
CA MET A 213 -18.60 10.42 5.93
C MET A 213 -20.05 10.93 6.02
N ALA A 214 -20.80 10.85 4.92
CA ALA A 214 -22.22 11.22 4.90
C ALA A 214 -23.14 10.06 5.36
N ASN A 215 -22.64 8.82 5.33
CA ASN A 215 -23.35 7.64 5.80
C ASN A 215 -22.34 6.67 6.42
N TRP A 216 -22.43 6.47 7.73
CA TRP A 216 -21.52 5.62 8.51
C TRP A 216 -21.87 4.12 8.41
N ASP A 217 -23.13 3.77 8.11
CA ASP A 217 -23.56 2.40 7.84
C ASP A 217 -23.04 1.88 6.49
N ALA A 218 -23.02 2.75 5.47
CA ALA A 218 -22.38 2.45 4.19
C ALA A 218 -20.87 2.28 4.36
N ALA A 219 -20.22 3.14 5.16
CA ALA A 219 -18.79 3.03 5.47
C ALA A 219 -18.45 1.73 6.22
N TRP A 220 -19.28 1.33 7.19
CA TRP A 220 -19.15 0.03 7.89
C TRP A 220 -19.35 -1.15 6.93
N THR A 221 -20.29 -1.03 5.99
CA THR A 221 -20.54 -2.05 4.96
C THR A 221 -19.30 -2.28 4.09
N THR A 222 -18.70 -1.22 3.53
CA THR A 222 -17.45 -1.33 2.78
C THR A 222 -16.31 -1.93 3.63
N TRP A 223 -16.24 -1.60 4.93
CA TRP A 223 -15.22 -2.14 5.81
C TRP A 223 -15.32 -3.66 5.96
N TYR A 224 -16.49 -4.21 6.34
CA TYR A 224 -16.60 -5.65 6.55
C TYR A 224 -16.52 -6.45 5.25
N THR A 225 -16.98 -5.89 4.11
CA THR A 225 -16.78 -6.50 2.79
C THR A 225 -15.29 -6.68 2.51
N ASN A 226 -14.51 -5.59 2.63
CA ASN A 226 -13.07 -5.60 2.36
C ASN A 226 -12.28 -6.46 3.37
N ALA A 227 -12.78 -6.64 4.60
CA ALA A 227 -12.12 -7.49 5.60
C ALA A 227 -11.89 -8.93 5.09
N VAL A 228 -12.75 -9.46 4.21
CA VAL A 228 -12.58 -10.78 3.57
C VAL A 228 -11.31 -10.86 2.73
N GLU A 229 -10.97 -9.79 2.01
CA GLU A 229 -9.83 -9.74 1.09
C GLU A 229 -8.51 -9.42 1.82
N PHE A 230 -8.55 -8.47 2.76
CA PHE A 230 -7.33 -7.93 3.39
C PHE A 230 -6.88 -8.67 4.64
N THR A 231 -7.73 -9.50 5.25
CA THR A 231 -7.31 -10.39 6.35
C THR A 231 -6.96 -11.76 5.80
N LYS A 232 -5.72 -12.22 6.00
CA LYS A 232 -5.34 -13.60 5.65
C LYS A 232 -5.99 -14.56 6.65
N PRO A 233 -6.66 -15.64 6.21
CA PRO A 233 -7.19 -16.64 7.13
C PRO A 233 -6.03 -17.28 7.92
N ASN A 234 -6.16 -17.27 9.25
CA ASN A 234 -5.13 -17.79 10.15
C ASN A 234 -5.25 -19.32 10.24
N TYR A 235 -4.80 -20.02 9.19
CA TYR A 235 -4.63 -21.47 9.23
C TYR A 235 -3.67 -21.85 10.36
N GLY A 236 -4.09 -22.84 11.16
CA GLY A 236 -3.59 -23.03 12.53
C GLY A 236 -2.06 -23.08 12.65
N SER A 237 -1.54 -22.29 13.59
CA SER A 237 -0.16 -22.42 14.07
C SER A 237 0.00 -23.78 14.76
N ALA A 238 0.53 -24.75 14.01
CA ALA A 238 0.83 -26.10 14.49
C ALA A 238 2.35 -26.35 14.40
N GLY A 239 3.03 -26.29 15.54
CA GLY A 239 4.27 -27.05 15.78
C GLY A 239 5.46 -26.84 14.83
N GLY A 240 5.76 -25.59 14.43
CA GLY A 240 7.01 -25.28 13.73
C GLY A 240 8.16 -24.95 14.71
N PHE A 241 9.04 -25.92 15.00
CA PHE A 241 10.29 -25.65 15.71
C PHE A 241 11.05 -24.51 15.01
N HIS A 242 11.46 -23.49 15.76
CA HIS A 242 12.33 -22.44 15.25
C HIS A 242 13.73 -23.01 15.05
N ALA A 243 13.97 -23.62 13.87
CA ALA A 243 15.33 -23.77 13.37
C ALA A 243 15.90 -22.36 13.21
N ALA A 244 16.92 -22.03 14.01
CA ALA A 244 17.50 -20.70 14.06
C ALA A 244 18.03 -20.32 12.66
N HIS A 245 17.30 -19.43 11.98
CA HIS A 245 17.72 -18.90 10.70
C HIS A 245 18.96 -18.02 10.94
N GLN A 246 20.15 -18.58 10.75
CA GLN A 246 21.36 -17.76 10.76
C GLN A 246 21.22 -16.69 9.65
N PRO A 247 21.54 -15.43 9.95
CA PRO A 247 21.39 -14.34 8.98
C PRO A 247 22.41 -14.58 7.85
N VAL A 248 21.90 -14.93 6.67
CA VAL A 248 22.74 -15.07 5.49
C VAL A 248 23.19 -13.67 5.09
N ASP A 249 24.50 -13.40 5.19
CA ASP A 249 25.08 -12.10 4.85
C ASP A 249 24.89 -11.79 3.36
N THR A 250 23.84 -11.02 3.03
CA THR A 250 23.50 -10.65 1.66
C THR A 250 24.36 -9.53 1.08
N SER A 251 25.32 -8.98 1.85
CA SER A 251 26.21 -7.91 1.42
C SER A 251 27.12 -8.35 0.26
N ALA A 252 27.70 -7.38 -0.45
CA ALA A 252 28.69 -7.68 -1.49
C ALA A 252 29.87 -8.52 -0.96
N ALA A 253 30.33 -8.26 0.26
CA ALA A 253 31.38 -9.04 0.92
C ALA A 253 30.94 -10.48 1.23
N GLY A 254 29.70 -10.67 1.68
CA GLY A 254 29.11 -12.00 1.89
C GLY A 254 29.03 -12.83 0.60
N ARG A 255 28.62 -12.21 -0.51
CA ARG A 255 28.54 -12.84 -1.83
C ARG A 255 29.92 -13.24 -2.38
N VAL A 256 30.93 -12.39 -2.22
CA VAL A 256 32.32 -12.71 -2.63
C VAL A 256 32.86 -13.91 -1.83
N ARG A 257 32.65 -13.95 -0.50
CA ARG A 257 33.05 -15.09 0.34
C ARG A 257 32.37 -16.40 -0.09
N ALA A 258 31.09 -16.35 -0.43
CA ALA A 258 30.34 -17.52 -0.90
C ALA A 258 30.84 -18.06 -2.25
N ASN A 259 31.26 -17.18 -3.17
CA ASN A 259 31.81 -17.59 -4.47
C ASN A 259 33.21 -18.21 -4.32
N VAL A 260 34.10 -17.61 -3.54
CA VAL A 260 35.45 -18.16 -3.27
C VAL A 260 35.38 -19.54 -2.60
N ALA A 261 34.39 -19.78 -1.74
CA ALA A 261 34.15 -21.10 -1.15
C ALA A 261 33.69 -22.14 -2.18
N ARG A 262 32.86 -21.74 -3.16
CA ARG A 262 32.41 -22.63 -4.26
C ARG A 262 33.55 -22.98 -5.21
N GLU A 263 34.41 -22.02 -5.55
CA GLU A 263 35.59 -22.25 -6.39
C GLU A 263 36.56 -23.24 -5.73
N ARG A 264 36.87 -23.07 -4.43
CA ARG A 264 37.69 -24.02 -3.67
C ARG A 264 37.10 -25.43 -3.59
N ALA A 265 35.78 -25.55 -3.46
CA ALA A 265 35.11 -26.86 -3.46
C ALA A 265 35.17 -27.54 -4.84
N ALA A 266 35.02 -26.78 -5.93
CA ALA A 266 35.16 -27.29 -7.30
C ALA A 266 36.62 -27.69 -7.60
N GLU A 267 37.60 -26.96 -7.07
CA GLU A 267 39.02 -27.24 -7.23
C GLU A 267 39.44 -28.51 -6.47
N GLN A 268 38.89 -28.75 -5.26
CA GLN A 268 39.06 -30.02 -4.55
C GLN A 268 38.44 -31.22 -5.30
N GLN A 269 37.33 -31.04 -6.01
CA GLN A 269 36.74 -32.09 -6.85
C GLN A 269 37.57 -32.38 -8.11
N ARG A 270 38.34 -31.42 -8.64
CA ARG A 270 39.27 -31.63 -9.76
C ARG A 270 40.50 -32.45 -9.40
N PHE A 271 40.87 -32.51 -8.11
CA PHE A 271 42.09 -33.20 -7.64
C PHE A 271 41.79 -34.54 -6.94
N ARG A 272 40.76 -35.26 -7.40
CA ARG A 272 40.50 -36.65 -6.96
C ARG A 272 41.27 -37.62 -7.86
N PRO A 273 42.32 -38.30 -7.38
CA PRO A 273 43.03 -39.29 -8.20
C PRO A 273 42.13 -40.50 -8.45
N GLU A 274 42.09 -40.96 -9.71
CA GLU A 274 41.38 -42.18 -10.09
C GLU A 274 42.13 -43.40 -9.55
N GLN A 275 41.47 -44.16 -8.68
CA GLN A 275 41.94 -45.49 -8.27
C GLN A 275 41.60 -46.46 -9.40
N ASN A 276 42.59 -46.75 -10.24
CA ASN A 276 42.44 -47.65 -11.39
C ASN A 276 42.17 -49.08 -10.90
N SER A 277 40.99 -49.62 -11.20
CA SER A 277 40.57 -50.95 -10.76
C SER A 277 41.04 -52.01 -11.76
N ASP A 278 42.20 -52.59 -11.52
CA ASP A 278 42.70 -53.75 -12.25
C ASP A 278 43.14 -54.87 -11.30
N PHE A 279 42.98 -56.10 -11.81
CA PHE A 279 43.63 -57.34 -11.38
C PHE A 279 42.98 -58.19 -10.25
N VAL A 280 42.32 -59.28 -10.69
CA VAL A 280 42.36 -60.69 -10.21
C VAL A 280 42.14 -60.96 -8.69
N GLY A 281 41.31 -61.92 -8.26
CA GLY A 281 40.51 -62.93 -8.97
C GLY A 281 40.51 -64.28 -8.20
N ASN A 282 39.45 -65.06 -8.43
CA ASN A 282 39.29 -66.49 -8.11
C ASN A 282 39.24 -66.99 -6.64
N ASP A 283 38.53 -68.12 -6.53
CA ASP A 283 38.62 -69.21 -5.54
C ASP A 283 38.25 -68.93 -4.06
N VAL A 284 37.16 -69.50 -3.51
CA VAL A 284 36.83 -70.94 -3.25
C VAL A 284 37.39 -71.41 -1.90
N VAL A 285 36.47 -71.76 -0.99
CA VAL A 285 36.56 -72.50 0.30
C VAL A 285 37.79 -72.24 1.21
N ASP A 286 37.62 -72.03 2.52
CA ASP A 286 37.48 -73.20 3.40
C ASP A 286 36.95 -72.89 4.81
N VAL A 287 36.51 -73.97 5.46
CA VAL A 287 36.01 -74.03 6.84
C VAL A 287 37.17 -74.34 7.79
N TRP A 288 37.18 -73.82 9.04
CA TRP A 288 37.42 -74.56 10.30
C TRP A 288 37.39 -73.61 11.54
N PRO A 289 37.26 -74.11 12.79
CA PRO A 289 36.37 -73.54 13.80
C PRO A 289 37.13 -72.96 15.04
N PRO A 290 36.47 -72.58 16.16
CA PRO A 290 37.13 -71.88 17.26
C PRO A 290 37.82 -72.84 18.25
N LEU A 291 38.79 -72.30 18.99
CA LEU A 291 39.39 -72.92 20.17
C LEU A 291 39.61 -71.85 21.24
N ASP A 292 39.13 -72.14 22.45
CA ASP A 292 39.30 -71.32 23.66
C ASP A 292 40.77 -71.22 24.12
N GLN A 293 41.09 -70.10 24.77
CA GLN A 293 41.79 -70.04 26.06
C GLN A 293 41.45 -68.73 26.80
#